data_AF-A0A9X7W272-F1
#
_entry.id   AF-A0A9X7W272-F1
#
_cell.length_a   1.000
_cell.length_b   1.000
_cell.length_c   1.000
_cell.angle_alpha   90.00
_cell.angle_beta   90.00
_cell.angle_gamma   90.00
#
_symmetry.space_group_name_H-M   'P 1'
#
loop_
_entity.id
_entity.type
_entity.pdbx_description
1 polymer ?
#
loop_
_entity_poly.entity_id
_entity_poly.type
_entity_poly.pdbx_seq_one_letter_code
_entity_poly.pdbx_strand_id
1 'polypeptide(L)'
;MSVNSNKTSNVTSKLTAHGTMHPILNSVVHHSFRSASKDVGCCEFAEQDFIRALESHIPTLKDAFRVQELDLHRLWTSMMAGEVIAVEFEAGTLLFHVQGRVLGSYVDMRFAYRTDVWTIRAVTSVHTRPFWRSRLLITAAASVAGMLLTGLVGYSVAVQRSPVSRQTVESWASLHGYTLVQSRVAAVAASGIHSQVPADSTANSANTDTPTGKSSAHGTAKTASHTVQSHTTLGTKKPPAAPQIFQFDFTSGMTVHNISVFLQQHHLVNNAYDFDQVLAKTGIQKHIWPGTYTFNSKMNASQILQELQSTPKS
;
A
#
# COMPACT_ATOMS: atom_id res chain seq x y z
N MET A 1 -49.32 30.15 -28.66
CA MET A 1 -48.62 29.89 -27.38
C MET A 1 -47.55 28.84 -27.66
N SER A 2 -46.32 29.27 -27.93
CA SER A 2 -45.20 28.37 -28.24
C SER A 2 -44.40 28.08 -26.99
N VAL A 3 -44.33 26.81 -26.61
CA VAL A 3 -43.59 26.33 -25.44
C VAL A 3 -42.13 26.13 -25.86
N ASN A 4 -41.24 26.87 -25.21
CA ASN A 4 -39.80 26.87 -25.46
C ASN A 4 -39.16 25.76 -24.59
N SER A 5 -38.74 24.67 -25.23
CA SER A 5 -38.09 23.53 -24.55
C SER A 5 -36.60 23.80 -24.36
N ASN A 6 -36.21 24.20 -23.15
CA ASN A 6 -34.80 24.29 -22.75
C ASN A 6 -34.19 22.89 -22.62
N LYS A 7 -33.27 22.57 -23.51
CA LYS A 7 -32.47 21.35 -23.53
C LYS A 7 -31.24 21.55 -22.63
N THR A 8 -31.31 21.09 -21.39
CA THR A 8 -30.17 21.01 -20.47
C THR A 8 -29.24 19.87 -20.89
N SER A 9 -28.04 20.23 -21.35
CA SER A 9 -26.95 19.30 -21.65
C SER A 9 -26.27 18.87 -20.35
N ASN A 10 -26.52 17.63 -19.92
CA ASN A 10 -25.74 16.98 -18.87
C ASN A 10 -24.35 16.63 -19.41
N VAL A 11 -23.34 17.42 -19.04
CA VAL A 11 -21.93 17.08 -19.24
C VAL A 11 -21.52 16.21 -18.06
N THR A 12 -21.51 14.90 -18.27
CA THR A 12 -21.03 13.92 -17.31
C THR A 12 -19.50 13.89 -17.36
N SER A 13 -18.87 14.78 -16.60
CA SER A 13 -17.42 14.76 -16.37
C SER A 13 -17.05 13.49 -15.61
N LYS A 14 -16.54 12.49 -16.32
CA LYS A 14 -16.01 11.26 -15.74
C LYS A 14 -14.67 11.57 -15.07
N LEU A 15 -14.72 12.14 -13.86
CA LEU A 15 -13.56 12.44 -13.03
C LEU A 15 -13.08 11.12 -12.40
N THR A 16 -12.11 10.46 -13.03
CA THR A 16 -11.34 9.39 -12.39
C THR A 16 -10.38 10.02 -11.38
N ALA A 17 -10.92 10.41 -10.22
CA ALA A 17 -10.17 10.94 -9.10
C ALA A 17 -9.54 9.79 -8.31
N HIS A 18 -8.33 9.39 -8.68
CA HIS A 18 -7.38 8.91 -7.66
C HIS A 18 -6.88 10.15 -6.92
N GLY A 19 -7.75 10.71 -6.09
CA GLY A 19 -7.43 11.85 -5.23
C GLY A 19 -6.42 11.38 -4.20
N THR A 20 -5.17 11.83 -4.35
CA THR A 20 -4.19 11.80 -3.28
C THR A 20 -4.78 12.53 -2.08
N MET A 21 -5.32 11.79 -1.12
CA MET A 21 -5.82 12.35 0.14
C MET A 21 -4.70 13.17 0.78
N HIS A 22 -5.06 14.36 1.26
CA HIS A 22 -4.10 15.27 1.89
C HIS A 22 -3.44 14.54 3.09
N PRO A 23 -2.09 14.55 3.24
CA PRO A 23 -1.39 13.74 4.24
C PRO A 23 -1.91 13.92 5.68
N ILE A 24 -2.34 15.14 6.00
CA ILE A 24 -2.93 15.51 7.29
C ILE A 24 -4.25 14.76 7.57
N LEU A 25 -5.06 14.50 6.54
CA LEU A 25 -6.33 13.79 6.71
C LEU A 25 -6.10 12.30 6.98
N ASN A 26 -5.04 11.72 6.42
CA ASN A 26 -4.68 10.33 6.70
C ASN A 26 -4.11 10.15 8.11
N SER A 27 -3.43 11.16 8.67
CA SER A 27 -2.84 11.04 10.01
C SER A 27 -3.88 10.98 11.14
N VAL A 28 -5.12 11.42 10.90
CA VAL A 28 -6.18 11.42 11.93
C VAL A 28 -7.10 10.20 11.88
N VAL A 29 -6.90 9.32 10.88
CA VAL A 29 -7.61 8.03 10.81
C VAL A 29 -7.15 7.15 11.97
N HIS A 30 -8.08 6.38 12.56
CA HIS A 30 -7.91 5.57 13.77
C HIS A 30 -7.75 6.34 15.08
N HIS A 31 -7.83 7.67 15.06
CA HIS A 31 -7.93 8.48 16.27
C HIS A 31 -9.39 8.61 16.73
N SER A 32 -9.60 9.00 17.99
CA SER A 32 -10.93 9.37 18.46
C SER A 32 -11.42 10.62 17.73
N PHE A 33 -12.72 10.70 17.45
CA PHE A 33 -13.30 11.84 16.72
C PHE A 33 -13.00 13.18 17.40
N ARG A 34 -13.00 13.22 18.74
CA ARG A 34 -12.61 14.43 19.50
C ARG A 34 -11.16 14.85 19.24
N SER A 35 -10.21 13.92 19.19
CA SER A 35 -8.81 14.23 18.88
C SER A 35 -8.68 14.65 17.42
N ALA A 36 -9.21 13.83 16.51
CA ALA A 36 -9.12 14.04 15.08
C ALA A 36 -9.69 15.39 14.64
N SER A 37 -10.86 15.78 15.15
CA SER A 37 -11.48 17.08 14.82
C SER A 37 -10.63 18.25 15.32
N LYS A 38 -10.04 18.15 16.51
CA LYS A 38 -9.12 19.15 17.06
C LYS A 38 -7.83 19.25 16.25
N ASP A 39 -7.26 18.11 15.83
CA ASP A 39 -6.01 18.05 15.08
C ASP A 39 -6.14 18.66 13.68
N VAL A 40 -7.34 18.60 13.09
CA VAL A 40 -7.67 19.25 11.80
C VAL A 40 -8.09 20.72 11.98
N GLY A 41 -8.19 21.21 13.22
CA GLY A 41 -8.55 22.60 13.52
C GLY A 41 -10.04 22.91 13.45
N CYS A 42 -10.91 21.89 13.55
CA CYS A 42 -12.35 22.09 13.65
C CYS A 42 -12.75 22.56 15.06
N CYS A 43 -13.87 23.27 15.18
CA CYS A 43 -14.46 23.60 16.46
C CYS A 43 -15.02 22.35 17.18
N GLU A 44 -15.18 22.43 18.49
CA GLU A 44 -15.73 21.31 19.28
C GLU A 44 -17.21 21.06 18.91
N PHE A 45 -17.57 19.79 18.68
CA PHE A 45 -18.95 19.39 18.39
C PHE A 45 -19.73 19.23 19.71
N ALA A 46 -20.22 20.35 20.24
CA ALA A 46 -20.96 20.41 21.50
C ALA A 46 -22.19 19.49 21.50
N GLU A 47 -22.54 18.96 22.67
CA GLU A 47 -23.65 18.02 22.84
C GLU A 47 -24.99 18.58 22.31
N GLN A 48 -25.28 19.85 22.57
CA GLN A 48 -26.52 20.49 22.11
C GLN A 48 -26.60 20.57 20.58
N ASP A 49 -25.49 20.89 19.93
CA ASP A 49 -25.42 20.96 18.46
C ASP A 49 -25.50 19.56 17.84
N PHE A 50 -24.91 18.57 18.50
CA PHE A 50 -25.04 17.17 18.09
C PHE A 50 -26.49 16.70 18.16
N ILE A 51 -27.18 16.93 19.29
CA ILE A 51 -28.58 16.54 19.46
C ILE A 51 -29.46 17.22 18.40
N ARG A 52 -29.25 18.53 18.17
CA ARG A 52 -29.97 19.28 17.12
C ARG A 52 -29.71 18.69 15.73
N ALA A 53 -28.46 18.38 15.40
CA ALA A 53 -28.10 17.80 14.09
C ALA A 53 -28.58 16.35 13.93
N LEU A 54 -28.82 15.63 15.03
CA LEU A 54 -29.27 14.24 15.05
C LEU A 54 -30.78 14.10 14.86
N GLU A 55 -31.57 15.15 15.09
CA GLU A 55 -33.03 15.11 15.17
C GLU A 55 -33.69 14.35 14.00
N SER A 56 -33.26 14.62 12.77
CA SER A 56 -33.79 13.96 11.56
C SER A 56 -33.46 12.46 11.47
N HIS A 57 -32.46 11.99 12.21
CA HIS A 57 -31.97 10.60 12.18
C HIS A 57 -32.43 9.77 13.39
N ILE A 58 -33.07 10.39 14.40
CA ILE A 58 -33.56 9.71 15.59
C ILE A 58 -34.50 8.54 15.26
N PRO A 59 -35.48 8.66 14.33
CA PRO A 59 -36.37 7.54 14.00
C PRO A 59 -35.61 6.33 13.46
N THR A 60 -34.64 6.56 12.57
CA THR A 60 -33.79 5.51 12.00
C THR A 60 -32.97 4.81 13.08
N LEU A 61 -32.41 5.56 14.03
CA LEU A 61 -31.65 4.98 15.14
C LEU A 61 -32.54 4.18 16.08
N LYS A 62 -33.72 4.70 16.45
CA LYS A 62 -34.67 3.98 17.31
C LYS A 62 -35.08 2.63 16.69
N ASP A 63 -35.39 2.62 15.40
CA ASP A 63 -35.70 1.40 14.66
C ASP A 63 -34.51 0.41 14.64
N ALA A 64 -33.32 0.91 14.31
CA ALA A 64 -32.11 0.10 14.24
C ALA A 64 -31.71 -0.52 15.59
N PHE A 65 -31.88 0.22 16.69
CA PHE A 65 -31.63 -0.26 18.04
C PHE A 65 -32.77 -1.07 18.65
N ARG A 66 -33.98 -0.99 18.07
CA ARG A 66 -35.22 -1.57 18.62
C ARG A 66 -35.53 -1.07 20.03
N VAL A 67 -35.36 0.24 20.25
CA VAL A 67 -35.60 0.90 21.55
C VAL A 67 -36.68 1.98 21.42
N GLN A 68 -37.49 2.15 22.47
CA GLN A 68 -38.51 3.22 22.51
C GLN A 68 -37.86 4.60 22.75
N GLU A 69 -36.86 4.63 23.62
CA GLU A 69 -36.10 5.83 23.98
C GLU A 69 -34.61 5.60 23.71
N LEU A 70 -33.98 6.59 23.10
CA LEU A 70 -32.58 6.59 22.77
C LEU A 70 -31.87 7.53 23.75
N ASP A 71 -30.91 7.01 24.51
CA ASP A 71 -30.07 7.81 25.40
C ASP A 71 -29.11 8.67 24.55
N LEU A 72 -29.52 9.91 24.29
CA LEU A 72 -28.81 10.83 23.39
C LEU A 72 -27.45 11.27 23.96
N HIS A 73 -27.35 11.44 25.28
CA HIS A 73 -26.11 11.80 25.95
C HIS A 73 -25.06 10.70 25.80
N ARG A 74 -25.48 9.45 26.04
CA ARG A 74 -24.61 8.28 25.84
C ARG A 74 -24.21 8.12 24.38
N LEU A 75 -25.13 8.34 23.45
CA LEU A 75 -24.83 8.32 22.02
C LEU A 75 -23.78 9.38 21.66
N TRP A 76 -23.96 10.63 22.10
CA TRP A 76 -22.98 11.70 21.87
C TRP A 76 -21.60 11.33 22.44
N THR A 77 -21.55 10.90 23.70
CA THR A 77 -20.30 10.49 24.36
C THR A 77 -19.60 9.37 23.59
N SER A 78 -20.35 8.36 23.18
CA SER A 78 -19.84 7.24 22.38
C SER A 78 -19.35 7.67 21.00
N MET A 79 -19.97 8.68 20.36
CA MET A 79 -19.51 9.20 19.07
C MET A 79 -18.27 10.09 19.21
N MET A 80 -18.16 10.91 20.27
CA MET A 80 -16.98 11.73 20.52
C MET A 80 -15.74 10.88 20.83
N ALA A 81 -15.93 9.76 21.52
CA ALA A 81 -14.89 8.75 21.76
C ALA A 81 -14.75 7.74 20.60
N GLY A 82 -15.62 7.82 19.59
CA GLY A 82 -15.64 6.91 18.45
C GLY A 82 -14.42 7.05 17.57
N GLU A 83 -14.06 5.97 16.89
CA GLU A 83 -12.90 5.89 16.02
C GLU A 83 -13.22 6.49 14.64
N VAL A 84 -12.33 7.33 14.12
CA VAL A 84 -12.44 7.85 12.75
C VAL A 84 -11.93 6.80 11.77
N ILE A 85 -12.83 6.25 10.96
CA ILE A 85 -12.51 5.22 9.95
C ILE A 85 -11.99 5.85 8.65
N ALA A 86 -12.52 7.02 8.29
CA ALA A 86 -12.12 7.73 7.08
C ALA A 86 -12.39 9.22 7.23
N VAL A 87 -11.58 10.04 6.54
CA VAL A 87 -11.79 11.47 6.41
C VAL A 87 -11.70 11.85 4.95
N GLU A 88 -12.69 12.59 4.47
CA GLU A 88 -12.77 13.05 3.08
C GLU A 88 -12.92 14.58 3.05
N PHE A 89 -12.47 15.21 1.97
CA PHE A 89 -12.65 16.63 1.73
C PHE A 89 -13.36 16.84 0.39
N GLU A 90 -14.59 17.34 0.44
CA GLU A 90 -15.43 17.51 -0.73
C GLU A 90 -16.01 18.93 -0.76
N ALA A 91 -15.68 19.69 -1.81
CA ALA A 91 -16.23 21.03 -2.05
C ALA A 91 -16.16 21.98 -0.83
N GLY A 92 -15.04 22.00 -0.11
CA GLY A 92 -14.87 22.84 1.08
C GLY A 92 -15.53 22.30 2.34
N THR A 93 -15.99 21.05 2.33
CA THR A 93 -16.58 20.37 3.48
C THR A 93 -15.68 19.22 3.90
N LEU A 94 -15.32 19.17 5.18
CA LEU A 94 -14.64 18.02 5.77
C LEU A 94 -15.67 16.99 6.20
N LEU A 95 -15.49 15.74 5.80
CA LEU A 95 -16.39 14.63 6.11
C LEU A 95 -15.65 13.61 6.96
N PHE A 96 -16.14 13.34 8.16
CA PHE A 96 -15.60 12.34 9.07
C PHE A 96 -16.54 11.14 9.11
N HIS A 97 -16.00 9.96 8.84
CA HIS A 97 -16.69 8.69 9.04
C HIS A 97 -16.29 8.15 10.40
N VAL A 98 -17.21 8.17 11.36
CA VAL A 98 -16.93 7.84 12.76
C VAL A 98 -17.71 6.60 13.16
N GLN A 99 -17.02 5.68 13.81
CA GLN A 99 -17.61 4.49 14.42
C GLN A 99 -17.61 4.61 15.94
N GLY A 100 -18.81 4.72 16.51
CA GLY A 100 -19.03 4.70 17.96
C GLY A 100 -19.63 3.37 18.42
N ARG A 101 -19.48 3.05 19.71
CA ARG A 101 -20.11 1.87 20.33
C ARG A 101 -21.21 2.30 21.31
N VAL A 102 -22.44 1.88 21.03
CA VAL A 102 -23.65 2.30 21.76
C VAL A 102 -24.54 1.08 22.00
N LEU A 103 -24.95 0.86 23.24
CA LEU A 103 -25.85 -0.24 23.63
C LEU A 103 -25.38 -1.63 23.14
N GLY A 104 -24.07 -1.86 23.09
CA GLY A 104 -23.49 -3.13 22.62
C GLY A 104 -23.41 -3.28 21.11
N SER A 105 -23.95 -2.34 20.34
CA SER A 105 -23.81 -2.26 18.88
C SER A 105 -22.77 -1.21 18.48
N TYR A 106 -22.26 -1.33 17.26
CA TYR A 106 -21.47 -0.32 16.58
C TYR A 106 -22.38 0.53 15.71
N VAL A 107 -22.12 1.84 15.70
CA VAL A 107 -22.84 2.81 14.89
C VAL A 107 -21.82 3.57 14.07
N ASP A 108 -22.00 3.53 12.76
CA ASP A 108 -21.21 4.32 11.83
C ASP A 108 -22.03 5.56 11.45
N MET A 109 -21.49 6.75 11.68
CA MET A 109 -22.08 8.02 11.27
C MET A 109 -21.11 8.84 10.45
N ARG A 110 -21.66 9.64 9.53
CA ARG A 110 -20.90 10.59 8.72
C ARG A 110 -21.18 12.01 9.20
N PHE A 111 -20.17 12.64 9.79
CA PHE A 111 -20.20 14.03 10.22
C PHE A 111 -19.62 14.93 9.14
N ALA A 112 -20.25 16.06 8.91
CA ALA A 112 -19.77 17.07 7.98
C ALA A 112 -19.48 18.38 8.72
N TYR A 113 -18.32 18.95 8.45
CA TYR A 113 -17.87 20.23 8.97
C TYR A 113 -17.68 21.23 7.83
N ARG A 114 -18.39 22.35 7.91
CA ARG A 114 -18.28 23.44 6.95
C ARG A 114 -18.51 24.76 7.66
N THR A 115 -17.63 25.74 7.45
CA THR A 115 -17.77 27.11 7.98
C THR A 115 -18.16 27.13 9.47
N ASP A 116 -17.42 26.38 10.28
CA ASP A 116 -17.62 26.25 11.74
C ASP A 116 -18.97 25.69 12.19
N VAL A 117 -19.68 25.00 11.30
CA VAL A 117 -20.94 24.33 11.60
C VAL A 117 -20.79 22.83 11.38
N TRP A 118 -21.16 22.07 12.41
CA TRP A 118 -21.28 20.61 12.35
C TRP A 118 -22.67 20.19 11.90
N THR A 119 -22.73 19.18 11.03
CA THR A 119 -23.97 18.54 10.61
C THR A 119 -23.80 17.03 10.52
N ILE A 120 -24.88 16.27 10.74
CA ILE A 120 -24.89 14.81 10.58
C ILE A 120 -25.49 14.50 9.20
N ARG A 121 -24.66 14.03 8.28
CA ARG A 121 -25.08 13.74 6.90
C ARG A 121 -25.89 12.46 6.82
N ALA A 122 -25.42 11.41 7.50
CA ALA A 122 -26.07 10.11 7.46
C ALA A 122 -25.65 9.27 8.66
N VAL A 123 -26.58 8.41 9.08
CA VAL A 123 -26.28 7.19 9.84
C VAL A 123 -26.03 6.10 8.80
N THR A 124 -24.77 5.73 8.60
CA THR A 124 -24.39 4.81 7.52
C THR A 124 -24.68 3.37 7.85
N SER A 125 -24.49 2.96 9.11
CA SER A 125 -24.80 1.59 9.54
C SER A 125 -24.98 1.48 11.06
N VAL A 126 -25.78 0.50 11.49
CA VAL A 126 -25.85 0.04 12.88
C VAL A 126 -25.72 -1.48 12.88
N HIS A 127 -24.76 -2.02 13.61
CA HIS A 127 -24.47 -3.45 13.56
C HIS A 127 -23.94 -4.00 14.89
N THR A 128 -24.30 -5.24 15.22
CA THR A 128 -23.94 -5.88 16.51
C THR A 128 -22.58 -6.56 16.50
N ARG A 129 -22.01 -6.82 15.31
CA ARG A 129 -20.75 -7.56 15.16
C ARG A 129 -19.71 -6.71 14.43
N PRO A 130 -18.49 -6.54 14.98
CA PRO A 130 -17.44 -5.83 14.27
C PRO A 130 -17.15 -6.56 12.96
N PHE A 131 -17.41 -5.89 11.83
CA PHE A 131 -17.40 -6.47 10.49
C PHE A 131 -16.07 -7.16 10.14
N TRP A 132 -14.97 -6.73 10.79
CA TRP A 132 -13.63 -7.27 10.61
C TRP A 132 -13.43 -8.70 11.12
N ARG A 133 -14.08 -9.11 12.22
CA ARG A 133 -13.93 -10.50 12.70
C ARG A 133 -14.62 -11.51 11.79
N SER A 134 -15.71 -11.10 11.13
CA SER A 134 -16.41 -11.93 10.14
C SER A 134 -15.50 -12.25 8.94
N ARG A 135 -14.87 -11.24 8.33
CA ARG A 135 -14.03 -11.48 7.16
C ARG A 135 -12.79 -12.30 7.45
N LEU A 136 -12.08 -12.07 8.56
CA LEU A 136 -10.91 -12.87 8.92
C LEU A 136 -11.29 -14.32 9.26
N LEU A 137 -12.40 -14.54 9.98
CA LEU A 137 -12.85 -15.90 10.27
C LEU A 137 -13.34 -16.62 9.01
N ILE A 138 -14.04 -15.94 8.10
CA ILE A 138 -14.49 -16.52 6.84
C ILE A 138 -13.30 -16.82 5.92
N THR A 139 -12.32 -15.91 5.81
CA THR A 139 -11.11 -16.18 5.00
C THR A 139 -10.26 -17.27 5.62
N ALA A 140 -10.07 -17.29 6.94
CA ALA A 140 -9.36 -18.37 7.63
C ALA A 140 -10.10 -19.72 7.50
N ALA A 141 -11.43 -19.74 7.63
CA ALA A 141 -12.22 -20.94 7.44
C ALA A 141 -12.16 -21.43 5.98
N ALA A 142 -12.24 -20.52 5.01
CA ALA A 142 -12.14 -20.85 3.59
C ALA A 142 -10.75 -21.39 3.22
N SER A 143 -9.67 -20.83 3.77
CA SER A 143 -8.32 -21.34 3.52
C SER A 143 -8.07 -22.70 4.17
N VAL A 144 -8.57 -22.94 5.39
CA VAL A 144 -8.53 -24.27 6.02
C VAL A 144 -9.32 -25.29 5.20
N ALA A 145 -10.54 -24.95 4.77
CA ALA A 145 -11.35 -25.82 3.93
C ALA A 145 -10.68 -26.11 2.57
N GLY A 146 -10.04 -25.10 1.96
CA GLY A 146 -9.29 -25.24 0.72
C GLY A 146 -8.06 -26.15 0.86
N MET A 147 -7.33 -26.05 1.98
CA MET A 147 -6.20 -26.94 2.28
C MET A 147 -6.65 -28.39 2.47
N LEU A 148 -7.76 -28.61 3.18
CA LEU A 148 -8.32 -29.96 3.37
C LEU A 148 -8.78 -30.57 2.03
N LEU A 149 -9.48 -29.81 1.20
CA LEU A 149 -9.90 -30.24 -0.14
C LEU A 149 -8.70 -30.59 -1.03
N THR A 150 -7.66 -29.74 -1.03
CA THR A 150 -6.45 -29.97 -1.82
C THR A 150 -5.70 -31.22 -1.33
N GLY A 151 -5.60 -31.43 -0.02
CA GLY A 151 -5.03 -32.64 0.57
C GLY A 151 -5.80 -33.91 0.19
N LEU A 152 -7.13 -33.84 0.16
CA LEU A 152 -8.00 -34.97 -0.20
C LEU A 152 -7.89 -35.34 -1.69
N VAL A 153 -7.82 -34.33 -2.57
CA VAL A 153 -7.55 -34.52 -4.01
C VAL A 153 -6.13 -35.05 -4.24
N GLY A 154 -5.14 -34.52 -3.52
CA GLY A 154 -3.76 -35.01 -3.58
C GLY A 154 -3.64 -36.46 -3.14
N TYR A 155 -4.34 -36.84 -2.07
CA TYR A 155 -4.38 -38.21 -1.56
C TYR A 155 -5.08 -39.17 -2.55
N SER A 156 -6.24 -38.80 -3.11
CA SER A 156 -6.95 -39.66 -4.06
C SER A 156 -6.16 -39.87 -5.36
N VAL A 157 -5.46 -38.83 -5.86
CA VAL A 157 -4.57 -38.95 -7.02
C VAL A 157 -3.31 -39.76 -6.69
N ALA A 158 -2.75 -39.62 -5.49
CA ALA A 158 -1.57 -40.38 -5.06
C ALA A 158 -1.88 -41.88 -4.90
N VAL A 159 -3.06 -42.24 -4.39
CA VAL A 159 -3.50 -43.63 -4.22
C VAL A 159 -3.78 -44.31 -5.57
N GLN A 160 -4.16 -43.56 -6.61
CA GLN A 160 -4.37 -44.11 -7.97
C GLN A 160 -3.10 -44.21 -8.81
N ARG A 161 -1.98 -43.63 -8.37
CA ARG A 161 -0.69 -43.89 -9.01
C ARG A 161 -0.18 -45.23 -8.52
N SER A 162 -0.41 -46.26 -9.33
CA SER A 162 0.32 -47.53 -9.23
C SER A 162 1.81 -47.22 -9.03
N PRO A 163 2.52 -47.95 -8.15
CA PRO A 163 3.94 -47.70 -7.89
C PRO A 163 4.64 -47.60 -9.24
N VAL A 164 5.29 -46.46 -9.47
CA VAL A 164 5.95 -46.12 -10.73
C VAL A 164 6.85 -47.29 -11.09
N SER A 165 6.36 -48.16 -11.99
CA SER A 165 7.09 -49.37 -12.31
C SER A 165 8.30 -48.94 -13.10
N ARG A 166 9.42 -49.62 -12.86
CA ARG A 166 10.68 -49.35 -13.53
C ARG A 166 10.51 -49.36 -15.06
N GLN A 167 9.63 -50.23 -15.56
CA GLN A 167 9.27 -50.31 -16.98
C GLN A 167 8.60 -49.04 -17.52
N THR A 168 7.75 -48.36 -16.73
CA THR A 168 7.11 -47.10 -17.15
C THR A 168 8.12 -45.96 -17.22
N VAL A 169 9.11 -45.94 -16.32
CA VAL A 169 10.19 -44.93 -16.36
C VAL A 169 11.13 -45.19 -17.53
N GLU A 170 11.47 -46.45 -17.78
CA GLU A 170 12.34 -46.86 -18.89
C GLU A 170 11.69 -46.57 -20.25
N SER A 171 10.40 -46.82 -20.41
CA SER A 171 9.68 -46.52 -21.66
C SER A 171 9.53 -45.02 -21.91
N TRP A 172 9.21 -44.23 -20.88
CA TRP A 172 9.14 -42.76 -20.99
C TRP A 172 10.52 -42.15 -21.31
N ALA A 173 11.57 -42.61 -20.63
CA ALA A 173 12.93 -42.13 -20.86
C ALA A 173 13.38 -42.43 -22.30
N SER A 174 13.16 -43.65 -22.78
CA SER A 174 13.48 -44.07 -24.15
C SER A 174 12.72 -43.24 -25.19
N LEU A 175 11.42 -43.00 -24.98
CA LEU A 175 10.58 -42.18 -25.86
C LEU A 175 11.09 -40.74 -25.99
N HIS A 176 11.80 -40.22 -24.99
CA HIS A 176 12.30 -38.84 -24.96
C HIS A 176 13.82 -38.77 -25.17
N GLY A 177 14.46 -39.86 -25.61
CA GLY A 177 15.89 -39.89 -25.92
C GLY A 177 16.82 -39.87 -24.70
N TYR A 178 16.29 -40.14 -23.50
CA TYR A 178 17.07 -40.26 -22.27
C TYR A 178 17.46 -41.72 -22.03
N THR A 179 18.73 -41.96 -21.71
CA THR A 179 19.22 -43.26 -21.24
C THR A 179 19.33 -43.26 -19.72
N LEU A 180 18.58 -44.14 -19.06
CA LEU A 180 18.70 -44.32 -17.62
C LEU A 180 20.05 -44.96 -17.28
N VAL A 181 20.89 -44.22 -16.55
CA VAL A 181 22.16 -44.75 -16.05
C VAL A 181 21.86 -45.62 -14.83
N GLN A 182 22.13 -46.92 -14.95
CA GLN A 182 21.97 -47.86 -13.84
C GLN A 182 22.93 -47.47 -12.70
N SER A 183 22.37 -46.94 -11.61
CA SER A 183 23.17 -46.57 -10.44
C SER A 183 23.79 -47.83 -9.83
N ARG A 184 25.12 -47.98 -9.92
CA ARG A 184 25.87 -49.17 -9.47
C ARG A 184 25.82 -49.39 -7.94
N VAL A 185 25.25 -48.46 -7.18
CA VAL A 185 25.20 -48.51 -5.71
C VAL A 185 24.28 -49.63 -5.19
N ALA A 186 23.32 -50.10 -6.00
CA ALA A 186 22.45 -51.22 -5.61
C ALA A 186 23.07 -52.62 -5.82
N ALA A 187 24.21 -52.73 -6.52
CA ALA A 187 24.83 -54.04 -6.81
C ALA A 187 25.69 -54.58 -5.65
N VAL A 188 25.99 -53.75 -4.64
CA VAL A 188 26.85 -54.17 -3.50
C VAL A 188 26.01 -54.74 -2.34
N ALA A 189 24.69 -54.50 -2.32
CA ALA A 189 23.79 -55.01 -1.27
C ALA A 189 23.24 -56.43 -1.53
N ALA A 190 23.49 -57.01 -2.71
CA ALA A 190 23.03 -58.36 -3.06
C ALA A 190 24.12 -59.45 -2.91
N SER A 191 25.36 -59.08 -2.58
CA SER A 191 26.43 -60.02 -2.27
C SER A 191 26.58 -60.13 -0.76
N GLY A 192 25.88 -61.10 -0.19
CA GLY A 192 26.04 -61.46 1.22
C GLY A 192 27.48 -61.80 1.55
N ILE A 193 28.07 -61.06 2.48
CA ILE A 193 29.26 -61.50 3.21
C ILE A 193 28.95 -61.39 4.70
N HIS A 194 28.92 -62.58 5.28
CA HIS A 194 28.87 -62.91 6.68
C HIS A 194 30.11 -62.35 7.39
N SER A 195 29.94 -61.54 8.44
CA SER A 195 30.97 -61.33 9.46
C SER A 195 30.34 -60.98 10.81
N GLN A 196 30.66 -61.84 11.77
CA GLN A 196 30.31 -61.82 13.18
C GLN A 196 31.22 -60.87 13.99
N VAL A 197 30.61 -60.10 14.91
CA VAL A 197 30.99 -59.90 16.34
C VAL A 197 32.25 -59.03 16.64
N PRO A 198 32.45 -58.38 17.82
CA PRO A 198 31.61 -58.15 19.02
C PRO A 198 31.44 -56.67 19.45
N ALA A 199 30.58 -56.49 20.47
CA ALA A 199 30.39 -55.33 21.32
C ALA A 199 31.63 -54.94 22.17
N ASP A 200 31.85 -53.65 22.43
CA ASP A 200 31.83 -53.09 23.80
C ASP A 200 31.86 -51.54 23.85
N SER A 201 30.97 -51.01 24.69
CA SER A 201 31.09 -49.92 25.68
C SER A 201 31.72 -48.53 25.42
N THR A 202 30.93 -47.54 25.88
CA THR A 202 31.27 -46.29 26.62
C THR A 202 31.77 -45.00 25.93
N ALA A 203 30.86 -44.01 25.93
CA ALA A 203 30.91 -42.72 26.64
C ALA A 203 32.06 -41.71 26.42
N ASN A 204 31.61 -40.46 26.25
CA ASN A 204 32.10 -39.17 26.75
C ASN A 204 32.89 -38.20 25.85
N SER A 205 32.51 -36.93 26.09
CA SER A 205 33.18 -35.65 25.89
C SER A 205 33.31 -35.12 24.46
N ALA A 206 32.57 -34.08 24.07
CA ALA A 206 32.58 -32.68 24.51
C ALA A 206 33.75 -31.86 23.93
N ASN A 207 33.40 -30.66 23.46
CA ASN A 207 34.25 -29.49 23.19
C ASN A 207 35.13 -29.55 21.92
N THR A 208 35.31 -28.51 21.09
CA THR A 208 34.90 -27.09 21.06
C THR A 208 35.13 -26.59 19.60
N ASP A 209 34.72 -25.34 19.34
CA ASP A 209 35.35 -24.36 18.43
C ASP A 209 34.70 -24.04 17.06
N THR A 210 34.08 -22.86 17.07
CA THR A 210 33.87 -21.92 15.96
C THR A 210 35.24 -21.44 15.43
N PRO A 211 35.43 -21.00 14.15
CA PRO A 211 34.93 -19.68 13.72
C PRO A 211 34.66 -19.47 12.21
N THR A 212 34.05 -18.31 11.93
CA THR A 212 34.00 -17.47 10.71
C THR A 212 34.85 -17.79 9.46
N GLY A 213 34.29 -17.51 8.27
CA GLY A 213 35.02 -17.10 7.06
C GLY A 213 34.28 -17.40 5.75
N LYS A 214 33.61 -16.41 5.12
CA LYS A 214 34.08 -15.67 3.94
C LYS A 214 34.72 -16.52 2.83
N SER A 215 34.06 -16.59 1.66
CA SER A 215 34.59 -16.30 0.30
C SER A 215 33.55 -16.86 -0.70
N SER A 216 32.89 -16.06 -1.54
CA SER A 216 33.39 -15.33 -2.71
C SER A 216 34.08 -16.24 -3.73
N ALA A 217 33.40 -16.42 -4.88
CA ALA A 217 33.91 -16.65 -6.24
C ALA A 217 32.76 -17.27 -7.06
N HIS A 218 32.59 -17.09 -8.35
CA HIS A 218 33.06 -16.20 -9.40
C HIS A 218 32.45 -16.82 -10.68
N GLY A 219 31.93 -16.03 -11.63
CA GLY A 219 31.48 -16.62 -12.90
C GLY A 219 30.59 -15.73 -13.77
N THR A 220 31.18 -14.66 -14.29
CA THR A 220 31.09 -14.16 -15.69
C THR A 220 29.89 -14.61 -16.56
N ALA A 221 29.02 -13.69 -16.97
CA ALA A 221 29.16 -12.67 -18.04
C ALA A 221 28.72 -13.19 -19.43
N LYS A 222 27.67 -12.56 -19.98
CA LYS A 222 27.45 -12.50 -21.43
C LYS A 222 26.98 -11.10 -21.82
N THR A 223 27.95 -10.35 -22.32
CA THR A 223 27.86 -9.06 -23.00
C THR A 223 27.11 -9.21 -24.32
N ALA A 224 26.08 -8.40 -24.54
CA ALA A 224 25.54 -8.13 -25.87
C ALA A 224 25.69 -6.63 -26.14
N SER A 225 26.75 -6.29 -26.86
CA SER A 225 27.02 -4.96 -27.40
C SER A 225 26.19 -4.78 -28.67
N HIS A 226 25.25 -3.83 -28.66
CA HIS A 226 24.70 -3.28 -29.90
C HIS A 226 25.44 -1.98 -30.23
N THR A 227 26.23 -2.06 -31.30
CA THR A 227 26.94 -0.96 -31.96
C THR A 227 26.14 -0.56 -33.21
N VAL A 228 26.44 0.65 -33.72
CA VAL A 228 26.03 1.25 -35.01
C VAL A 228 24.77 2.14 -34.83
N GLN A 229 24.78 3.46 -35.11
CA GLN A 229 25.34 4.14 -36.27
C GLN A 229 25.54 5.65 -35.98
N SER A 230 26.77 6.13 -36.13
CA SER A 230 27.12 7.55 -36.08
C SER A 230 26.98 8.16 -37.47
N HIS A 231 26.01 9.05 -37.67
CA HIS A 231 25.92 9.89 -38.86
C HIS A 231 26.59 11.24 -38.57
N THR A 232 27.77 11.42 -39.16
CA THR A 232 28.57 12.64 -39.08
C THR A 232 28.05 13.64 -40.11
N THR A 233 27.07 14.45 -39.75
CA THR A 233 26.67 15.62 -40.53
C THR A 233 27.52 16.81 -40.10
N LEU A 234 28.47 17.21 -40.94
CA LEU A 234 29.19 18.48 -40.83
C LEU A 234 28.20 19.63 -41.02
N GLY A 235 27.62 20.10 -39.92
CA GLY A 235 26.75 21.28 -39.86
C GLY A 235 27.34 22.30 -38.89
N THR A 236 27.78 23.44 -39.43
CA THR A 236 27.90 24.76 -38.79
C THR A 236 27.72 24.77 -37.26
N LYS A 237 28.84 24.92 -36.53
CA LYS A 237 28.88 25.15 -35.07
C LYS A 237 28.05 26.39 -34.72
N LYS A 238 26.76 26.18 -34.41
CA LYS A 238 25.93 27.13 -33.69
C LYS A 238 26.58 27.33 -32.31
N PRO A 239 26.82 28.59 -31.86
CA PRO A 239 27.34 28.84 -30.53
C PRO A 239 26.52 28.07 -29.48
N PRO A 240 27.16 27.44 -28.48
CA PRO A 240 26.44 26.70 -27.46
C PRO A 240 25.41 27.62 -26.82
N ALA A 241 24.14 27.23 -26.89
CA ALA A 241 23.06 27.99 -26.29
C ALA A 241 23.39 28.22 -24.81
N ALA A 242 23.24 29.46 -24.36
CA ALA A 242 23.42 29.82 -22.98
C ALA A 242 22.51 28.93 -22.10
N PRO A 243 22.97 28.52 -20.91
CA PRO A 243 22.17 27.66 -20.04
C PRO A 243 20.86 28.38 -19.68
N GLN A 244 19.73 27.71 -19.87
CA GLN A 244 18.44 28.24 -19.42
C GLN A 244 18.36 28.13 -17.91
N ILE A 245 17.86 29.19 -17.27
CA ILE A 245 17.67 29.29 -15.83
C ILE A 245 16.17 29.25 -15.55
N PHE A 246 15.76 28.41 -14.61
CA PHE A 246 14.38 28.24 -14.18
C PHE A 246 14.28 28.59 -12.70
N GLN A 247 13.29 29.39 -12.33
CA GLN A 247 13.06 29.79 -10.94
C GLN A 247 11.75 29.18 -10.45
N PHE A 248 11.78 28.67 -9.22
CA PHE A 248 10.62 28.08 -8.57
C PHE A 248 10.44 28.65 -7.17
N ASP A 249 9.29 29.25 -6.93
CA ASP A 249 8.92 29.82 -5.63
C ASP A 249 8.19 28.76 -4.79
N PHE A 250 8.89 28.20 -3.82
CA PHE A 250 8.31 27.24 -2.88
C PHE A 250 7.73 27.96 -1.68
N THR A 251 6.40 27.97 -1.54
CA THR A 251 5.73 28.63 -0.40
C THR A 251 5.38 27.64 0.70
N SER A 252 5.23 28.14 1.93
CA SER A 252 4.71 27.34 3.04
C SER A 252 3.33 26.76 2.68
N GLY A 253 3.14 25.47 2.93
CA GLY A 253 1.92 24.73 2.57
C GLY A 253 1.94 24.05 1.19
N MET A 254 2.90 24.35 0.31
CA MET A 254 3.10 23.55 -0.90
C MET A 254 3.70 22.18 -0.56
N THR A 255 3.31 21.16 -1.32
CA THR A 255 3.88 19.81 -1.19
C THR A 255 5.20 19.73 -1.94
N VAL A 256 6.11 18.88 -1.47
CA VAL A 256 7.39 18.60 -2.15
C VAL A 256 7.16 18.07 -3.57
N HIS A 257 6.04 17.35 -3.79
CA HIS A 257 5.62 16.89 -5.11
C HIS A 257 5.50 18.03 -6.14
N ASN A 258 5.09 19.23 -5.72
CA ASN A 258 4.99 20.38 -6.62
C ASN A 258 6.36 20.77 -7.21
N ILE A 259 7.44 20.61 -6.44
CA ILE A 259 8.82 20.81 -6.93
C ILE A 259 9.12 19.78 -8.01
N SER A 260 8.84 18.50 -7.77
CA SER A 260 9.09 17.41 -8.72
C SER A 260 8.32 17.58 -10.02
N VAL A 261 7.05 18.03 -9.95
CA VAL A 261 6.22 18.33 -11.13
C VAL A 261 6.82 19.50 -11.92
N PHE A 262 7.25 20.57 -11.25
CA PHE A 262 7.92 21.69 -11.90
C PHE A 262 9.21 21.25 -12.62
N LEU A 263 10.05 20.47 -11.94
CA LEU A 263 11.30 19.95 -12.52
C LEU A 263 11.02 19.06 -13.75
N GLN A 264 9.95 18.26 -13.73
CA GLN A 264 9.55 17.43 -14.87
C GLN A 264 9.04 18.29 -16.04
N GLN A 265 8.22 19.31 -15.76
CA GLN A 265 7.69 20.24 -16.78
C GLN A 265 8.82 20.96 -17.54
N HIS A 266 9.92 21.25 -16.86
CA HIS A 266 11.12 21.87 -17.45
C HIS A 266 12.16 20.86 -17.93
N HIS A 267 11.82 19.56 -17.97
CA HIS A 267 12.70 18.47 -18.41
C HIS A 267 14.03 18.37 -17.64
N LEU A 268 14.06 18.83 -16.39
CA LEU A 268 15.20 18.68 -15.49
C LEU A 268 15.23 17.28 -14.85
N VAL A 269 14.07 16.64 -14.75
CA VAL A 269 13.90 15.23 -14.37
C VAL A 269 12.94 14.53 -15.34
N ASN A 270 13.10 13.22 -15.52
CA ASN A 270 12.27 12.46 -16.46
C ASN A 270 10.85 12.19 -15.92
N ASN A 271 10.72 11.98 -14.62
CA ASN A 271 9.48 11.57 -13.95
C ASN A 271 9.44 12.15 -12.53
N ALA A 272 8.39 12.92 -12.21
CA ALA A 272 8.20 13.53 -10.90
C ALA A 272 8.07 12.49 -9.78
N TYR A 273 7.37 11.38 -10.02
CA TYR A 273 7.14 10.35 -9.01
C TYR A 273 8.43 9.61 -8.64
N ASP A 274 9.26 9.28 -9.64
CA ASP A 274 10.56 8.65 -9.39
C ASP A 274 11.48 9.59 -8.61
N PHE A 275 11.42 10.90 -8.91
CA PHE A 275 12.18 11.91 -8.19
C PHE A 275 11.69 12.10 -6.75
N ASP A 276 10.37 12.03 -6.49
CA ASP A 276 9.82 12.03 -5.12
C ASP A 276 10.35 10.87 -4.29
N GLN A 277 10.46 9.67 -4.88
CA GLN A 277 11.07 8.53 -4.19
C GLN A 277 12.53 8.77 -3.84
N VAL A 278 13.28 9.46 -4.70
CA VAL A 278 14.67 9.86 -4.43
C VAL A 278 14.72 10.87 -3.28
N LEU A 279 13.84 11.87 -3.26
CA LEU A 279 13.74 12.85 -2.16
C LEU A 279 13.37 12.18 -0.82
N ALA A 280 12.46 11.21 -0.85
CA ALA A 280 12.08 10.44 0.32
C ALA A 280 13.21 9.54 0.84
N LYS A 281 13.86 8.81 -0.07
CA LYS A 281 14.97 7.90 0.27
C LYS A 281 16.19 8.63 0.83
N THR A 282 16.47 9.82 0.33
CA THR A 282 17.58 10.67 0.81
C THR A 282 17.24 11.46 2.06
N GLY A 283 15.95 11.58 2.42
CA GLY A 283 15.48 12.37 3.55
C GLY A 283 15.53 13.89 3.33
N ILE A 284 15.91 14.34 2.12
CA ILE A 284 16.10 15.76 1.77
C ILE A 284 14.81 16.55 1.93
N GLN A 285 13.65 15.92 1.71
CA GLN A 285 12.33 16.53 1.88
C GLN A 285 12.10 17.22 3.24
N LYS A 286 12.84 16.84 4.30
CA LYS A 286 12.75 17.46 5.63
C LYS A 286 13.56 18.76 5.75
N HIS A 287 14.43 19.03 4.79
CA HIS A 287 15.38 20.14 4.79
C HIS A 287 15.09 21.17 3.68
N ILE A 288 13.98 21.02 2.96
CA ILE A 288 13.55 21.97 1.95
C ILE A 288 12.79 23.11 2.65
N TRP A 289 13.30 24.33 2.53
CA TRP A 289 12.73 25.52 3.15
C TRP A 289 11.89 26.32 2.14
N PRO A 290 10.84 27.04 2.57
CA PRO A 290 10.17 28.00 1.69
C PRO A 290 11.14 29.06 1.16
N GLY A 291 11.02 29.43 -0.11
CA GLY A 291 11.87 30.42 -0.79
C GLY A 291 11.99 30.15 -2.30
N THR A 292 12.82 30.94 -2.98
CA THR A 292 13.04 30.81 -4.43
C THR A 292 14.26 29.94 -4.73
N TYR A 293 14.04 28.83 -5.44
CA TYR A 293 15.08 27.93 -5.92
C TYR A 293 15.40 28.22 -7.39
N THR A 294 16.69 28.14 -7.75
CA THR A 294 17.14 28.41 -9.12
C THR A 294 17.78 27.17 -9.73
N PHE A 295 17.15 26.64 -10.77
CA PHE A 295 17.64 25.47 -11.50
C PHE A 295 18.21 25.89 -12.86
N ASN A 296 19.16 25.09 -13.35
CA ASN A 296 19.73 25.28 -14.67
C ASN A 296 19.43 24.05 -15.53
N SER A 297 19.08 24.26 -16.80
CA SER A 297 18.86 23.22 -17.83
C SER A 297 19.92 22.12 -17.91
N LYS A 298 21.15 22.36 -17.44
CA LYS A 298 22.25 21.38 -17.45
C LYS A 298 22.49 20.70 -16.10
N MET A 299 21.67 20.97 -15.08
CA MET A 299 21.81 20.33 -13.77
C MET A 299 21.42 18.87 -13.85
N ASN A 300 22.25 18.00 -13.26
CA ASN A 300 21.89 16.60 -13.03
C ASN A 300 21.12 16.43 -11.71
N ALA A 301 20.57 15.24 -11.48
CA ALA A 301 19.78 14.96 -10.29
C ALA A 301 20.53 15.27 -8.98
N SER A 302 21.82 14.95 -8.87
CA SER A 302 22.58 15.23 -7.64
C SER A 302 22.79 16.73 -7.39
N GLN A 303 22.97 17.53 -8.45
CA GLN A 303 23.05 18.99 -8.35
C GLN A 303 21.71 19.60 -7.94
N ILE A 304 20.60 19.08 -8.47
CA ILE A 304 19.26 19.50 -8.07
C ILE A 304 19.03 19.20 -6.58
N LEU A 305 19.41 18.01 -6.11
CA LEU A 305 19.31 17.65 -4.70
C LEU A 305 20.16 18.56 -3.80
N GLN A 306 21.36 18.93 -4.24
CA GLN A 306 22.23 19.85 -3.52
C GLN A 306 21.63 21.27 -3.45
N GLU A 307 21.05 21.75 -4.55
CA GLU A 307 20.34 23.05 -4.58
C GLU A 307 19.15 23.04 -3.60
N LEU A 308 18.36 21.96 -3.58
CA LEU A 308 17.22 21.80 -2.66
C LEU A 308 17.61 21.68 -1.18
N GLN A 309 18.84 21.21 -0.89
CA GLN A 309 19.39 21.19 0.47
C GLN A 309 19.92 22.56 0.91
N SER A 310 20.28 23.42 -0.04
CA SER A 310 20.80 24.75 0.26
C SER A 310 19.70 25.68 0.74
N THR A 311 20.02 26.63 1.61
CA THR A 311 19.05 27.63 2.05
C THR A 311 18.71 28.55 0.87
N PRO A 312 17.43 28.65 0.46
CA PRO A 312 17.04 29.46 -0.69
C PRO A 312 17.27 30.94 -0.40
N LYS A 313 17.39 31.74 -1.47
CA LYS A 313 17.46 33.20 -1.34
C LYS A 313 16.08 33.70 -0.88
N SER A 314 16.07 34.47 0.22
CA SER A 314 14.88 35.20 0.71
C SER A 314 14.66 36.49 -0.07
#